data_AF-A0A162H0C4-F1
#
_entry.id   AF-A0A162H0C4-F1
#
_cell.length_a   1.000
_cell.length_b   1.000
_cell.length_c   1.000
_cell.angle_alpha   90.00
_cell.angle_beta   90.00
_cell.angle_gamma   90.00
#
_symmetry.space_group_name_H-M   'P 1'
#
loop_
_entity.id
_entity.type
_entity.pdbx_description
1 polymer ?
#
loop_
_entity_poly.entity_id
_entity_poly.type
_entity_poly.pdbx_seq_one_letter_code
_entity_poly.pdbx_strand_id
1 'polypeptide(L)'
;MFKSILSSVFLFLLPALSFAASEKIECTAQVFESFPDGTARRESVPLTIETESAYHMALSASLDGRAFVLSGDKSKGPYFVSITEEPDYTKGSLTTAEFSKEGRLQLSVVQGRLTHKLECFKK
;
A
#
# COMPACT_ATOMS: atom_id res chain seq x y z
N MET A 1 -48.75 21.65 51.49
CA MET A 1 -48.34 22.30 50.22
C MET A 1 -47.10 21.59 49.71
N PHE A 2 -47.26 20.67 48.74
CA PHE A 2 -46.16 19.96 48.08
C PHE A 2 -45.80 20.70 46.79
N LYS A 3 -44.53 21.08 46.62
CA LYS A 3 -43.98 21.46 45.31
C LYS A 3 -42.68 20.71 45.09
N SER A 4 -42.81 19.57 44.42
CA SER A 4 -41.72 18.90 43.72
C SER A 4 -41.55 19.60 42.37
N ILE A 5 -40.35 20.09 42.04
CA ILE A 5 -40.05 20.57 40.68
C ILE A 5 -38.87 19.75 40.18
N LEU A 6 -39.15 19.08 39.07
CA LEU A 6 -38.36 18.10 38.37
C LEU A 6 -36.97 18.62 37.97
N SER A 7 -36.01 17.74 38.23
CA SER A 7 -34.74 17.59 37.52
C SER A 7 -34.90 17.71 36.01
N SER A 8 -34.06 18.53 35.37
CA SER A 8 -33.89 18.52 33.92
C SER A 8 -32.41 18.72 33.59
N VAL A 9 -31.65 17.63 33.71
CA VAL A 9 -30.26 17.54 33.23
C VAL A 9 -30.32 17.46 31.71
N PHE A 10 -30.00 18.57 31.05
CA PHE A 10 -29.87 18.65 29.60
C PHE A 10 -28.55 18.00 29.17
N LEU A 11 -28.56 16.69 28.92
CA LEU A 11 -27.43 15.98 28.32
C LEU A 11 -27.31 16.41 26.84
N PHE A 12 -26.37 17.33 26.58
CA PHE A 12 -25.90 17.61 25.23
C PHE A 12 -25.19 16.37 24.66
N LEU A 13 -25.93 15.54 23.93
CA LEU A 13 -25.39 14.53 23.02
C LEU A 13 -24.73 15.25 21.84
N LEU A 14 -23.47 15.63 22.01
CA LEU A 14 -22.62 16.05 20.89
C LEU A 14 -22.42 14.83 19.96
N PRO A 15 -22.79 14.92 18.67
CA PRO A 15 -22.44 13.87 17.72
C PRO A 15 -20.91 13.84 17.62
N ALA A 16 -20.31 12.74 18.06
CA ALA A 16 -18.92 12.45 17.79
C ALA A 16 -18.79 12.29 16.27
N LEU A 17 -18.33 13.35 15.60
CA LEU A 17 -17.84 13.27 14.24
C LEU A 17 -16.59 12.40 14.26
N SER A 18 -16.77 11.08 14.15
CA SER A 18 -15.69 10.16 13.84
C SER A 18 -15.20 10.48 12.44
N PHE A 19 -14.16 11.32 12.36
CA PHE A 19 -13.35 11.43 11.16
C PHE A 19 -12.68 10.07 10.96
N ALA A 20 -13.22 9.27 10.04
CA ALA A 20 -12.52 8.11 9.54
C ALA A 20 -11.23 8.62 8.90
N ALA A 21 -10.09 8.42 9.57
CA ALA A 21 -8.79 8.63 8.96
C ALA A 21 -8.74 7.73 7.71
N SER A 22 -8.61 8.34 6.53
CA SER A 22 -8.44 7.57 5.29
C SER A 22 -7.09 6.88 5.38
N GLU A 23 -7.11 5.57 5.57
CA GLU A 23 -5.92 4.71 5.57
C GLU A 23 -5.13 4.98 4.26
N LYS A 24 -3.86 5.38 4.39
CA LYS A 24 -3.00 5.76 3.27
C LYS A 24 -2.06 4.60 2.96
N ILE A 25 -2.00 4.18 1.70
CA ILE A 25 -1.05 3.15 1.27
C ILE A 25 0.15 3.83 0.61
N GLU A 26 1.34 3.50 1.10
CA GLU A 26 2.61 3.94 0.55
C GLU A 26 3.43 2.73 0.12
N CYS A 27 3.95 2.75 -1.10
CA CYS A 27 4.70 1.65 -1.68
C CYS A 27 6.06 2.13 -2.21
N THR A 28 7.05 1.25 -2.14
CA THR A 28 8.41 1.46 -2.63
C THR A 28 8.86 0.25 -3.44
N ALA A 29 9.28 0.48 -4.68
CA ALA A 29 10.00 -0.48 -5.49
C ALA A 29 11.49 -0.43 -5.11
N GLN A 30 12.12 -1.58 -4.96
CA GLN A 30 13.52 -1.71 -4.55
C GLN A 30 14.22 -2.74 -5.44
N VAL A 31 15.49 -2.48 -5.72
CA VAL A 31 16.40 -3.40 -6.40
C VAL A 31 17.57 -3.68 -5.50
N PHE A 32 17.95 -4.96 -5.42
CA PHE A 32 19.13 -5.43 -4.74
C PHE A 32 19.90 -6.33 -5.68
N GLU A 33 21.18 -6.04 -5.88
CA GLU A 33 22.06 -6.86 -6.71
C GLU A 33 23.35 -7.14 -5.96
N SER A 34 23.77 -8.39 -5.93
CA SER A 34 25.06 -8.80 -5.37
C SER A 34 26.05 -9.17 -6.47
N PHE A 35 27.30 -8.71 -6.34
CA PHE A 35 28.35 -8.94 -7.33
C PHE A 35 29.36 -9.99 -6.84
N PRO A 36 30.13 -10.64 -7.74
CA PRO A 36 31.05 -11.71 -7.35
C PRO A 36 32.23 -11.22 -6.49
N ASP A 37 32.55 -9.93 -6.58
CA ASP A 37 33.60 -9.27 -5.81
C ASP A 37 33.16 -8.93 -4.37
N GLY A 38 31.93 -9.31 -3.98
CA GLY A 38 31.37 -9.05 -2.66
C GLY A 38 30.70 -7.67 -2.51
N THR A 39 30.70 -6.84 -3.56
CA THR A 39 29.97 -5.57 -3.56
C THR A 39 28.48 -5.79 -3.83
N ALA A 40 27.68 -4.75 -3.55
CA ALA A 40 26.24 -4.79 -3.79
C ALA A 40 25.72 -3.44 -4.28
N ARG A 41 24.69 -3.49 -5.12
CA ARG A 41 23.90 -2.33 -5.57
C ARG A 41 22.54 -2.38 -4.89
N ARG A 42 22.09 -1.22 -4.43
CA ARG A 42 20.75 -1.04 -3.87
C ARG A 42 20.16 0.26 -4.40
N GLU A 43 18.97 0.15 -4.98
CA GLU A 43 18.21 1.29 -5.49
C GLU A 43 16.76 1.18 -5.02
N SER A 44 16.09 2.33 -4.88
CA SER A 44 14.69 2.36 -4.50
C SER A 44 13.98 3.59 -5.04
N VAL A 45 12.72 3.41 -5.46
CA VAL A 45 11.85 4.50 -5.89
C VAL A 45 10.46 4.34 -5.24
N PRO A 46 9.85 5.42 -4.74
CA PRO A 46 8.46 5.36 -4.30
C PRO A 46 7.54 5.14 -5.50
N LEU A 47 6.44 4.41 -5.30
CA LEU A 47 5.39 4.34 -6.30
C LEU A 47 4.56 5.63 -6.28
N THR A 48 4.18 6.08 -7.46
CA THR A 48 3.28 7.22 -7.69
C THR A 48 1.85 6.72 -7.85
N ILE A 49 0.89 7.54 -7.43
CA ILE A 49 -0.53 7.26 -7.63
C ILE A 49 -0.86 7.55 -9.10
N GLU A 50 -1.24 6.52 -9.84
CA GLU A 50 -1.72 6.66 -11.24
C GLU A 50 -3.22 6.92 -11.27
N THR A 51 -3.96 6.31 -10.36
CA THR A 51 -5.41 6.43 -10.28
C THR A 51 -5.84 6.31 -8.83
N GLU A 52 -6.71 7.22 -8.39
CA GLU A 52 -7.31 7.16 -7.06
C GLU A 52 -8.77 7.62 -7.10
N SER A 53 -9.61 6.85 -6.43
CA SER A 53 -11.02 7.14 -6.20
C SER A 53 -11.38 6.86 -4.75
N ALA A 54 -12.66 6.99 -4.40
CA ALA A 54 -13.14 6.64 -3.06
C ALA A 54 -12.86 5.18 -2.68
N TYR A 55 -12.94 4.26 -3.65
CA TYR A 55 -12.85 2.82 -3.39
C TYR A 55 -11.63 2.17 -4.01
N HIS A 56 -11.13 2.67 -5.14
CA HIS A 56 -10.04 2.05 -5.88
C HIS A 56 -8.80 2.93 -5.93
N MET A 57 -7.65 2.28 -5.97
CA MET A 57 -6.38 2.92 -6.24
C MET A 57 -5.49 2.05 -7.12
N ALA A 58 -4.59 2.70 -7.85
CA ALA A 58 -3.49 2.08 -8.56
C ALA A 58 -2.23 2.94 -8.33
N LEU A 59 -1.15 2.29 -7.88
CA LEU A 59 0.16 2.89 -7.75
C LEU A 59 1.12 2.22 -8.71
N SER A 60 2.05 2.99 -9.29
CA SER A 60 3.05 2.48 -10.22
C SER A 60 4.44 3.07 -9.97
N ALA A 61 5.48 2.33 -10.35
CA ALA A 61 6.83 2.84 -10.49
C ALA A 61 7.58 2.04 -11.55
N SER A 62 8.58 2.66 -12.16
CA SER A 62 9.55 1.96 -13.00
C SER A 62 10.94 2.02 -12.38
N LEU A 63 11.62 0.88 -12.29
CA LEU A 63 12.96 0.77 -11.75
C LEU A 63 13.68 -0.43 -12.38
N ASP A 64 14.91 -0.22 -12.85
CA ASP A 64 15.80 -1.27 -13.38
C ASP A 64 15.13 -2.11 -14.50
N GLY A 65 14.48 -1.44 -15.46
CA GLY A 65 13.82 -2.09 -16.59
C GLY A 65 12.57 -2.87 -16.21
N ARG A 66 11.96 -2.57 -15.05
CA ARG A 66 10.71 -3.20 -14.61
C ARG A 66 9.68 -2.19 -14.15
N ALA A 67 8.43 -2.45 -14.49
CA ALA A 67 7.27 -1.76 -13.93
C ALA A 67 6.71 -2.53 -12.74
N PHE A 68 6.49 -1.82 -11.64
CA PHE A 68 5.89 -2.31 -10.40
C PHE A 68 4.51 -1.67 -10.27
N VAL A 69 3.47 -2.48 -10.14
CA VAL A 69 2.10 -1.97 -9.97
C VAL A 69 1.44 -2.63 -8.78
N LEU A 70 0.77 -1.82 -7.96
CA LEU A 70 -0.20 -2.30 -6.97
C LEU A 70 -1.54 -1.64 -7.26
N SER A 71 -2.61 -2.43 -7.37
CA SER A 71 -3.95 -1.92 -7.61
C SER A 71 -5.01 -2.73 -6.89
N GLY A 72 -6.13 -2.10 -6.51
CA GLY A 72 -7.20 -2.79 -5.81
C GLY A 72 -8.15 -1.84 -5.07
N ASP A 73 -9.02 -2.42 -4.26
CA ASP A 73 -9.89 -1.65 -3.36
C ASP A 73 -9.07 -1.15 -2.15
N LYS A 74 -9.17 0.15 -1.84
CA LYS A 74 -8.42 0.82 -0.76
C LYS A 74 -8.72 0.19 0.61
N SER A 75 -9.97 -0.26 0.81
CA SER A 75 -10.48 -0.79 2.07
C SER A 75 -10.48 -2.33 2.12
N LYS A 76 -10.49 -3.00 0.95
CA LYS A 76 -10.63 -4.45 0.85
C LYS A 76 -9.47 -5.04 0.05
N GLY A 77 -8.70 -5.90 0.72
CA GLY A 77 -7.84 -6.85 0.01
C GLY A 77 -8.67 -7.99 -0.62
N PRO A 78 -8.04 -8.83 -1.45
CA PRO A 78 -6.63 -8.77 -1.87
C PRO A 78 -6.37 -7.73 -2.96
N TYR A 79 -5.13 -7.22 -3.01
CA TYR A 79 -4.65 -6.28 -4.04
C TYR A 79 -3.99 -7.05 -5.17
N PHE A 80 -4.17 -6.59 -6.40
CA PHE A 80 -3.40 -7.05 -7.55
C PHE A 80 -2.01 -6.42 -7.52
N VAL A 81 -0.99 -7.26 -7.66
CA VAL A 81 0.41 -6.84 -7.69
C VAL A 81 1.05 -7.39 -8.95
N SER A 82 1.69 -6.52 -9.73
CA SER A 82 2.49 -6.93 -10.88
C SER A 82 3.91 -6.38 -10.82
N ILE A 83 4.86 -7.20 -11.26
CA ILE A 83 6.24 -6.82 -11.53
C ILE A 83 6.56 -7.31 -12.94
N THR A 84 6.55 -6.41 -13.91
CA THR A 84 6.64 -6.72 -15.35
C THR A 84 7.89 -6.13 -15.98
N GLU A 85 8.41 -6.77 -17.02
CA GLU A 85 9.70 -6.44 -17.65
C GLU A 85 9.50 -5.54 -18.88
N GLU A 86 10.26 -4.46 -18.94
CA GLU A 86 10.36 -3.60 -20.12
C GLU A 86 11.04 -4.33 -21.30
N PRO A 87 10.85 -3.86 -22.55
CA PRO A 87 10.00 -2.72 -22.95
C PRO A 87 8.55 -3.09 -23.31
N ASP A 88 8.25 -4.38 -23.49
CA ASP A 88 6.95 -4.83 -24.01
C ASP A 88 5.95 -5.24 -22.92
N TYR A 89 6.39 -5.37 -21.66
CA TYR A 89 5.57 -5.75 -20.51
C TYR A 89 4.85 -7.09 -20.67
N THR A 90 5.39 -7.99 -21.51
CA THR A 90 4.80 -9.32 -21.76
C THR A 90 5.29 -10.40 -20.81
N LYS A 91 6.37 -10.11 -20.07
CA LYS A 91 6.99 -11.00 -19.09
C LYS A 91 6.94 -10.39 -17.70
N GLY A 92 6.84 -11.24 -16.69
CA GLY A 92 6.84 -10.80 -15.30
C GLY A 92 6.09 -11.74 -14.39
N SER A 93 5.74 -11.23 -13.22
CA SER A 93 4.92 -11.92 -12.23
C SER A 93 3.68 -11.08 -11.94
N LEU A 94 2.52 -11.71 -12.03
CA LEU A 94 1.23 -11.13 -11.65
C LEU A 94 0.63 -12.02 -10.56
N THR A 95 0.26 -11.40 -9.44
CA THR A 95 -0.31 -12.12 -8.31
C THR A 95 -1.28 -11.23 -7.54
N THR A 96 -1.90 -11.80 -6.51
CA THR A 96 -2.70 -11.08 -5.53
C THR A 96 -2.00 -11.14 -4.17
N ALA A 97 -2.03 -10.05 -3.41
CA ALA A 97 -1.42 -9.98 -2.09
C ALA A 97 -2.30 -9.21 -1.10
N GLU A 98 -2.23 -9.60 0.18
CA GLU A 98 -2.91 -8.93 1.28
C GLU A 98 -1.88 -8.29 2.21
N PHE A 99 -2.29 -7.22 2.88
CA PHE A 99 -1.49 -6.65 3.97
C PHE A 99 -1.56 -7.58 5.19
N SER A 100 -0.44 -7.73 5.88
CA SER A 100 -0.40 -8.40 7.17
C SER A 100 -1.19 -7.60 8.23
N LYS A 101 -1.37 -8.19 9.42
CA LYS A 101 -2.03 -7.52 10.55
C LYS A 101 -1.30 -6.24 10.98
N GLU A 102 -0.01 -6.17 10.72
CA GLU A 102 0.86 -5.03 10.99
C GLU A 102 0.83 -4.00 9.85
N GLY A 103 -0.03 -4.17 8.85
CA GLY A 103 -0.18 -3.23 7.74
C GLY A 103 0.95 -3.29 6.73
N ARG A 104 1.68 -4.41 6.61
CA ARG A 104 2.78 -4.57 5.65
C ARG A 104 2.42 -5.55 4.53
N LEU A 105 2.73 -5.18 3.29
CA LEU A 105 2.68 -6.05 2.12
C LEU A 105 4.06 -6.06 1.48
N GLN A 106 4.55 -7.25 1.13
CA GLN A 106 5.85 -7.40 0.46
C GLN A 106 5.78 -8.48 -0.60
N LEU A 107 6.32 -8.19 -1.78
CA LEU A 107 6.55 -9.15 -2.84
C LEU A 107 8.00 -9.02 -3.31
N SER A 108 8.66 -10.15 -3.59
CA SER A 108 10.00 -10.17 -4.16
C SER A 108 10.07 -11.15 -5.33
N VAL A 109 10.72 -10.75 -6.40
CA VAL A 109 11.14 -11.61 -7.51
C VAL A 109 12.66 -11.73 -7.44
N VAL A 110 13.15 -12.95 -7.27
CA VAL A 110 14.59 -13.24 -7.14
C VAL A 110 15.06 -13.99 -8.39
N GLN A 111 16.07 -13.45 -9.05
CA GLN A 111 16.66 -13.98 -10.27
C GLN A 111 18.18 -14.01 -10.14
N GLY A 112 18.71 -15.15 -9.69
CA GLY A 112 20.13 -15.30 -9.41
C GLY A 112 20.57 -14.34 -8.30
N ARG A 113 21.34 -13.31 -8.66
CA ARG A 113 21.88 -12.32 -7.72
C ARG A 113 21.09 -11.01 -7.66
N LEU A 114 20.08 -10.89 -8.52
CA LEU A 114 19.23 -9.73 -8.64
C LEU A 114 17.88 -10.00 -7.95
N THR A 115 17.43 -9.06 -7.12
CA THR A 115 16.15 -9.12 -6.43
C THR A 115 15.39 -7.83 -6.67
N HIS A 116 14.21 -7.94 -7.27
CA HIS A 116 13.25 -6.86 -7.40
C HIS A 116 12.18 -7.03 -6.33
N LYS A 117 11.99 -6.00 -5.50
CA LYS A 117 11.10 -6.05 -4.34
C LYS A 117 10.10 -4.92 -4.42
N LEU A 118 8.82 -5.24 -4.23
CA LEU A 118 7.78 -4.27 -3.88
C LEU A 118 7.51 -4.37 -2.39
N GLU A 119 7.50 -3.23 -1.71
CA GLU A 119 7.17 -3.14 -0.29
C GLU A 119 6.18 -2.02 -0.06
N CYS A 120 5.08 -2.32 0.63
CA CYS A 120 4.00 -1.38 0.89
C CYS A 120 3.62 -1.38 2.37
N PHE A 121 3.16 -0.23 2.83
CA PHE A 121 2.64 -0.01 4.18
C PHE A 121 1.28 0.67 4.14
N LYS A 122 0.34 0.18 4.94
CA LYS A 122 -0.88 0.89 5.33
C LYS A 122 -0.56 1.79 6.54
N LYS A 123 -0.83 3.09 6.41
CA LYS A 123 -0.59 4.12 7.42
C LYS A 123 -1.88 4.81 7.83
#